data_AF-D7J3C6-F1
#
_entry.id   AF-D7J3C6-F1
#
_cell.length_a   1.000
_cell.length_b   1.000
_cell.length_c   1.000
_cell.angle_alpha   90.00
_cell.angle_beta   90.00
_cell.angle_gamma   90.00
#
_symmetry.space_group_name_H-M   'P 1'
#
loop_
_entity.id
_entity.type
_entity.pdbx_description
1 polymer ?
#
loop_
_entity_poly.entity_id
_entity_poly.type
_entity_poly.pdbx_seq_one_letter_code
_entity_poly.pdbx_strand_id
1 'polypeptide(L)'
;MLTDFIQMMKNKPNVRYVALGALLILVWLTQWIPALATIYSQTIYPLISYVLSFFSGLFPFAIGDLFIFLSITGVIVYPFYARLRKKLPWKKILLRDGEYLLWIYVWFYLAWGLNYSQKNFYQRTEIPYTAYTPEIFQEFVDDYITQLNRSYTPVNSINQDLIREETVRIYHQLSDSLGVNRPPHEHPRVKTMLFTPFISMVGVTGSMGPFFCEFTLNGDLLPVNYPATYAHELAHLLGITSEAEANFYAYQICTRSEAMGIRFSGYFSILGHVLGNAQRLLPEEKYTRLFKRIRPEIIELAKNNQAYWAAKYSPVVGAVQDWIYDLYLKGNKIESGRQNYSEVVGLLISYQEWKKK
;
A
#
# COMPACT_ATOMS: atom_id res chain seq x y z
N MET A 1 17.00 -42.92 -31.48
CA MET A 1 15.54 -42.64 -31.55
C MET A 1 14.73 -43.38 -30.49
N LEU A 2 14.59 -44.72 -30.52
CA LEU A 2 13.82 -45.44 -29.50
C LEU A 2 14.48 -45.37 -28.10
N THR A 3 15.81 -45.43 -28.06
CA THR A 3 16.62 -45.31 -26.84
C THR A 3 16.56 -43.91 -26.21
N ASP A 4 16.53 -42.85 -27.04
CA ASP A 4 16.40 -41.46 -26.57
C ASP A 4 14.99 -41.18 -26.04
N PHE A 5 13.97 -41.76 -26.66
CA PHE A 5 12.58 -41.67 -26.20
C PHE A 5 12.38 -42.41 -24.85
N ILE A 6 13.01 -43.58 -24.68
CA ILE A 6 12.99 -44.34 -23.42
C ILE A 6 13.80 -43.63 -22.32
N GLN A 7 14.90 -42.96 -22.66
CA GLN A 7 15.69 -42.15 -21.72
C GLN A 7 14.90 -40.88 -21.28
N MET A 8 14.13 -40.27 -22.19
CA MET A 8 13.23 -39.15 -21.90
C MET A 8 12.07 -39.56 -20.98
N MET A 9 11.55 -40.79 -21.12
CA MET A 9 10.50 -41.34 -20.22
C MET A 9 11.02 -41.81 -18.85
N LYS A 10 12.34 -42.04 -18.69
CA LYS A 10 12.95 -42.45 -17.40
C LYS A 10 13.22 -41.29 -16.44
N ASN A 11 13.36 -40.07 -16.94
CA ASN A 11 13.49 -38.89 -16.09
C ASN A 11 12.09 -38.44 -15.67
N LYS A 12 11.58 -38.97 -14.55
CA LYS A 12 10.40 -38.40 -13.91
C LYS A 12 10.62 -36.89 -13.78
N PRO A 13 9.71 -36.05 -14.30
CA PRO A 13 9.88 -34.61 -14.19
C PRO A 13 10.00 -34.27 -12.71
N ASN A 14 11.02 -33.49 -12.36
CA ASN A 14 11.28 -33.15 -10.97
C ASN A 14 10.05 -32.40 -10.45
N VAL A 15 9.29 -33.03 -9.55
CA VAL A 15 7.95 -32.61 -9.12
C VAL A 15 7.92 -31.13 -8.71
N ARG A 16 9.00 -30.62 -8.11
CA ARG A 16 9.13 -29.21 -7.73
C ARG A 16 9.10 -28.25 -8.92
N TYR A 17 9.70 -28.60 -10.06
CA TYR A 17 9.70 -27.75 -11.26
C TYR A 17 8.34 -27.78 -11.96
N VAL A 18 7.67 -28.92 -11.94
CA VAL A 18 6.28 -29.03 -12.42
C VAL A 18 5.36 -28.18 -11.56
N ALA A 19 5.49 -28.26 -10.23
CA ALA A 19 4.73 -27.43 -9.31
C ALA A 19 5.00 -25.93 -9.52
N LEU A 20 6.26 -25.52 -9.60
CA LEU A 20 6.63 -24.13 -9.86
C LEU A 20 6.05 -23.64 -11.19
N GLY A 21 6.18 -24.43 -12.26
CA GLY A 21 5.61 -24.11 -13.57
C GLY A 21 4.09 -23.98 -13.54
N ALA A 22 3.39 -24.89 -12.86
CA ALA A 22 1.94 -24.83 -12.71
C ALA A 22 1.49 -23.60 -11.92
N LEU A 23 2.19 -23.24 -10.85
CA LEU A 23 1.88 -22.05 -10.06
C LEU A 23 2.16 -20.75 -10.82
N LEU A 24 3.24 -20.68 -11.61
CA LEU A 24 3.50 -19.55 -12.50
C LEU A 24 2.38 -19.39 -13.55
N ILE A 25 1.92 -20.49 -14.15
CA ILE A 25 0.78 -20.48 -15.06
C ILE A 25 -0.48 -20.00 -14.34
N LEU A 26 -0.74 -20.47 -13.12
CA LEU A 26 -1.88 -20.02 -12.32
C LEU A 26 -1.84 -18.51 -12.04
N VAL A 27 -0.68 -17.99 -11.63
CA VAL A 27 -0.49 -16.54 -11.42
C VAL A 27 -0.80 -15.79 -12.70
N TRP A 28 -0.21 -16.21 -13.82
CA TRP A 28 -0.42 -15.57 -15.12
C TRP A 28 -1.89 -15.63 -15.57
N LEU A 29 -2.54 -16.79 -15.49
CA LEU A 29 -3.96 -16.92 -15.83
C LEU A 29 -4.83 -16.02 -14.96
N THR A 30 -4.54 -15.92 -13.66
CA THR A 30 -5.30 -15.04 -12.75
C THR A 30 -5.13 -13.58 -13.10
N GLN A 31 -3.93 -13.16 -13.52
CA GLN A 31 -3.66 -11.79 -13.99
C GLN A 31 -4.35 -11.45 -15.32
N TRP A 32 -4.62 -12.44 -16.16
CA TRP A 32 -5.19 -12.24 -17.49
C TRP A 32 -6.71 -12.41 -17.56
N ILE A 33 -7.29 -13.24 -16.69
CA ILE A 33 -8.72 -13.56 -16.70
C ILE A 33 -9.43 -12.76 -15.59
N PRO A 34 -10.24 -11.73 -15.91
CA PRO A 34 -10.87 -10.85 -14.91
C PRO A 34 -11.73 -11.59 -13.88
N ALA A 35 -12.38 -12.69 -14.28
CA ALA A 35 -13.16 -13.52 -13.38
C ALA A 35 -12.29 -14.18 -12.30
N LEU A 36 -11.11 -14.70 -12.66
CA LEU A 36 -10.18 -15.29 -11.71
C LEU A 36 -9.61 -14.23 -10.76
N ALA A 37 -9.27 -13.04 -11.27
CA ALA A 37 -8.82 -11.94 -10.44
C ALA A 37 -9.87 -11.52 -9.40
N THR A 38 -11.16 -11.47 -9.82
CA THR A 38 -12.28 -11.15 -8.92
C THR A 38 -12.49 -12.24 -7.86
N ILE A 39 -12.46 -13.51 -8.24
CA ILE A 39 -12.54 -14.65 -7.31
C ILE A 39 -11.38 -14.60 -6.31
N TYR A 40 -10.17 -14.33 -6.80
CA TYR A 40 -9.00 -14.20 -5.95
C TYR A 40 -9.19 -13.07 -4.93
N SER A 41 -9.45 -11.84 -5.37
CA SER A 41 -9.44 -10.67 -4.48
C SER A 41 -10.60 -10.65 -3.47
N GLN A 42 -11.77 -11.19 -3.85
CA GLN A 42 -12.98 -11.16 -3.01
C GLN A 42 -13.17 -12.40 -2.14
N THR A 43 -12.60 -13.56 -2.53
CA THR A 43 -12.85 -14.83 -1.83
C THR A 43 -11.58 -15.48 -1.31
N ILE A 44 -10.55 -15.62 -2.15
CA ILE A 44 -9.33 -16.35 -1.77
C ILE A 44 -8.43 -15.49 -0.89
N TYR A 45 -8.18 -14.24 -1.29
CA TYR A 45 -7.28 -13.33 -0.59
C TYR A 45 -7.72 -13.03 0.84
N PRO A 46 -9.02 -12.78 1.16
CA PRO A 46 -9.44 -12.59 2.55
C PRO A 46 -9.09 -13.77 3.46
N LEU A 47 -9.19 -15.00 2.97
CA LEU A 47 -8.78 -16.20 3.71
C LEU A 47 -7.27 -16.26 3.91
N ILE A 48 -6.49 -15.95 2.86
CA ILE A 48 -5.03 -15.88 2.94
C ILE A 48 -4.60 -14.82 3.95
N SER A 49 -5.16 -13.61 3.84
CA SER A 49 -4.91 -12.49 4.74
C SER A 49 -5.23 -12.87 6.18
N TYR A 50 -6.38 -13.50 6.44
CA TYR A 50 -6.75 -14.00 7.77
C TYR A 50 -5.69 -14.94 8.35
N VAL A 51 -5.33 -16.00 7.62
CA VAL A 51 -4.41 -17.04 8.10
C VAL A 51 -2.99 -16.50 8.30
N LEU A 52 -2.47 -15.74 7.32
CA LEU A 52 -1.10 -15.23 7.37
C LEU A 52 -0.94 -14.13 8.42
N SER A 53 -1.89 -13.21 8.52
CA SER A 53 -1.85 -12.15 9.55
C SER A 53 -2.05 -12.72 10.96
N PHE A 54 -2.85 -13.78 11.13
CA PHE A 54 -2.96 -14.50 12.41
C PHE A 54 -1.63 -15.12 12.81
N PHE A 55 -1.01 -15.90 11.91
CA PHE A 55 0.30 -16.50 12.15
C PHE A 55 1.34 -15.43 12.48
N SER A 56 1.33 -14.34 11.71
CA SER A 56 2.22 -13.22 11.93
C SER A 56 2.01 -12.54 13.30
N GLY A 57 0.76 -12.43 13.75
CA GLY A 57 0.40 -11.81 15.02
C GLY A 57 1.01 -12.48 16.26
N LEU A 58 1.44 -13.75 16.14
CA LEU A 58 2.17 -14.49 17.17
C LEU A 58 3.53 -13.87 17.51
N PHE A 59 4.09 -13.06 16.60
CA PHE A 59 5.41 -12.46 16.74
C PHE A 59 5.29 -10.94 16.98
N PRO A 60 6.11 -10.37 17.89
CA PRO A 60 6.01 -8.96 18.23
C PRO A 60 6.68 -8.01 17.23
N PHE A 61 7.31 -8.54 16.18
CA PHE A 61 8.04 -7.78 15.16
C PHE A 61 7.58 -8.17 13.74
N ALA A 62 7.89 -7.34 12.75
CA ALA A 62 7.54 -7.57 11.33
C ALA A 62 8.34 -8.74 10.73
N ILE A 63 7.68 -9.88 10.53
CA ILE A 63 8.29 -11.10 10.00
C ILE A 63 8.60 -10.93 8.52
N GLY A 64 7.78 -10.18 7.79
CA GLY A 64 7.99 -9.80 6.40
C GLY A 64 9.28 -9.04 6.22
N ASP A 65 9.55 -8.03 7.05
CA ASP A 65 10.82 -7.29 7.01
C ASP A 65 12.02 -8.21 7.26
N LEU A 66 11.91 -9.11 8.26
CA LEU A 66 12.96 -10.08 8.56
C LEU A 66 13.17 -11.05 7.39
N PHE A 67 12.07 -11.53 6.79
CA PHE A 67 12.10 -12.43 5.65
C PHE A 67 12.75 -11.77 4.42
N ILE A 68 12.43 -10.51 4.14
CA ILE A 68 13.05 -9.73 3.06
C ILE A 68 14.55 -9.58 3.33
N PHE A 69 14.92 -9.17 4.54
CA PHE A 69 16.32 -9.01 4.93
C PHE A 69 17.13 -10.31 4.78
N LEU A 70 16.60 -11.42 5.32
CA LEU A 70 17.24 -12.73 5.22
C LEU A 70 17.28 -13.25 3.78
N SER A 71 16.26 -12.96 2.97
CA SER A 71 16.23 -13.34 1.55
C SER A 71 17.31 -12.60 0.75
N ILE A 72 17.41 -11.28 0.92
CA ILE A 72 18.45 -10.46 0.26
C ILE A 72 19.83 -10.92 0.71
N THR A 73 20.04 -11.08 2.02
CA THR A 73 21.30 -11.57 2.60
C THR A 73 21.63 -12.96 2.04
N GLY A 74 20.65 -13.85 1.96
CA GLY A 74 20.80 -15.19 1.42
C GLY A 74 21.25 -15.18 -0.04
N VAL A 75 20.54 -14.44 -0.91
CA VAL A 75 20.86 -14.34 -2.34
C VAL A 75 22.24 -13.73 -2.59
N ILE A 76 22.71 -12.83 -1.73
CA ILE A 76 24.04 -12.21 -1.85
C ILE A 76 25.14 -13.13 -1.28
N VAL A 77 24.94 -13.69 -0.08
CA VAL A 77 25.98 -14.43 0.66
C VAL A 77 26.10 -15.89 0.19
N TYR A 78 24.99 -16.53 -0.17
CA TYR A 78 24.98 -17.94 -0.58
C TYR A 78 25.91 -18.22 -1.77
N PRO A 79 25.99 -17.40 -2.83
CA PRO A 79 26.93 -17.62 -3.92
C PRO A 79 28.38 -17.74 -3.46
N PHE A 80 28.84 -16.85 -2.58
CA PHE A 80 30.20 -16.89 -2.05
C PHE A 80 30.42 -18.12 -1.18
N TYR A 81 29.48 -18.43 -0.29
CA TYR A 81 29.57 -19.64 0.53
C TYR A 81 29.58 -20.92 -0.32
N ALA A 82 28.68 -21.03 -1.29
CA ALA A 82 28.56 -22.18 -2.19
C ALA A 82 29.80 -22.34 -3.08
N ARG A 83 30.40 -21.23 -3.51
CA ARG A 83 31.62 -21.24 -4.32
C ARG A 83 32.86 -21.59 -3.48
N LEU A 84 33.05 -20.94 -2.34
CA LEU A 84 34.27 -21.06 -1.55
C LEU A 84 34.29 -22.33 -0.68
N ARG A 85 33.16 -22.70 -0.08
CA ARG A 85 33.08 -23.87 0.83
C ARG A 85 32.59 -25.13 0.12
N LYS A 86 31.56 -25.03 -0.73
CA LYS A 86 30.97 -26.19 -1.42
C LYS A 86 31.57 -26.45 -2.81
N LYS A 87 32.45 -25.56 -3.30
CA LYS A 87 33.13 -25.66 -4.60
C LYS A 87 32.18 -25.90 -5.79
N LEU A 88 30.95 -25.39 -5.70
CA LEU A 88 29.95 -25.56 -6.77
C LEU A 88 30.31 -24.69 -7.99
N PRO A 89 29.94 -25.14 -9.21
CA PRO A 89 30.07 -24.31 -10.41
C PRO A 89 29.05 -23.17 -10.39
N TRP A 90 29.45 -21.99 -10.88
CA TRP A 90 28.60 -20.78 -10.92
C TRP A 90 27.23 -21.03 -11.57
N LYS A 91 27.18 -21.81 -12.65
CA LYS A 91 25.91 -22.21 -13.30
C LYS A 91 24.92 -22.83 -12.31
N LYS A 92 25.37 -23.74 -11.44
CA LYS A 92 24.49 -24.41 -10.46
C LYS A 92 24.08 -23.48 -9.32
N ILE A 93 24.94 -22.54 -8.95
CA ILE A 93 24.66 -21.52 -7.93
C ILE A 93 23.56 -20.59 -8.43
N LEU A 94 23.77 -19.96 -9.60
CA LEU A 94 22.83 -19.02 -10.20
C LEU A 94 21.47 -19.65 -10.51
N LEU A 95 21.45 -20.92 -10.95
CA LEU A 95 20.18 -21.64 -11.15
C LEU A 95 19.41 -21.85 -9.84
N ARG A 96 20.11 -22.04 -8.71
CA ARG A 96 19.45 -22.19 -7.40
C ARG A 96 18.92 -20.86 -6.87
N ASP A 97 19.67 -19.79 -7.03
CA ASP A 97 19.21 -18.46 -6.66
C ASP A 97 18.04 -18.02 -7.54
N GLY A 98 18.13 -18.27 -8.84
CA GLY A 98 17.01 -18.06 -9.77
C GLY A 98 15.77 -18.87 -9.41
N GLU A 99 15.93 -20.15 -9.08
CA GLU A 99 14.82 -21.00 -8.60
C GLU A 99 14.21 -20.45 -7.30
N TYR A 100 15.03 -20.02 -6.33
CA TYR A 100 14.58 -19.42 -5.08
C TYR A 100 13.79 -18.13 -5.31
N LEU A 101 14.30 -17.24 -6.17
CA LEU A 101 13.64 -15.99 -6.52
C LEU A 101 12.30 -16.23 -7.24
N LEU A 102 12.20 -17.27 -8.08
CA LEU A 102 10.93 -17.66 -8.69
C LEU A 102 9.91 -18.16 -7.65
N TRP A 103 10.34 -18.89 -6.62
CA TRP A 103 9.47 -19.27 -5.51
C TRP A 103 9.00 -18.06 -4.70
N ILE A 104 9.89 -17.11 -4.41
CA ILE A 104 9.52 -15.83 -3.78
C ILE A 104 8.50 -15.09 -4.63
N TYR A 105 8.73 -15.00 -5.94
CA TYR A 105 7.82 -14.34 -6.88
C TYR A 105 6.43 -14.97 -6.86
N VAL A 106 6.35 -16.31 -6.98
CA VAL A 106 5.07 -17.03 -6.90
C VAL A 106 4.39 -16.79 -5.56
N TRP A 107 5.13 -16.89 -4.47
CA TRP A 107 4.58 -16.66 -3.13
C TRP A 107 4.06 -15.25 -2.96
N PHE A 108 4.80 -14.23 -3.41
CA PHE A 108 4.36 -12.84 -3.41
C PHE A 108 3.00 -12.67 -4.11
N TYR A 109 2.85 -13.21 -5.33
CA TYR A 109 1.60 -13.08 -6.08
C TYR A 109 0.44 -13.82 -5.43
N LEU A 110 0.66 -15.05 -4.97
CA LEU A 110 -0.37 -15.84 -4.31
C LEU A 110 -0.77 -15.27 -2.95
N ALA A 111 0.17 -14.68 -2.21
CA ALA A 111 -0.10 -14.11 -0.89
C ALA A 111 -0.80 -12.75 -0.99
N TRP A 112 -0.44 -11.92 -1.99
CA TRP A 112 -1.00 -10.57 -2.12
C TRP A 112 -1.01 -10.02 -3.54
N GLY A 113 0.05 -10.21 -4.34
CA GLY A 113 0.25 -9.49 -5.61
C GLY A 113 -0.83 -9.70 -6.68
N LEU A 114 -1.59 -10.79 -6.63
CA LEU A 114 -2.73 -10.98 -7.54
C LEU A 114 -3.86 -9.94 -7.33
N ASN A 115 -3.85 -9.22 -6.20
CA ASN A 115 -4.74 -8.08 -5.98
C ASN A 115 -4.52 -6.95 -7.00
N TYR A 116 -3.37 -6.85 -7.68
CA TYR A 116 -3.17 -5.86 -8.75
C TYR A 116 -4.10 -6.06 -9.94
N SER A 117 -4.65 -7.26 -10.12
CA SER A 117 -5.53 -7.60 -11.25
C SER A 117 -7.01 -7.40 -10.96
N GLN A 118 -7.35 -6.94 -9.75
CA GLN A 118 -8.74 -6.63 -9.40
C GLN A 118 -9.26 -5.42 -10.20
N LYS A 119 -10.58 -5.36 -10.36
CA LYS A 119 -11.31 -4.18 -10.89
C LYS A 119 -10.91 -2.91 -10.13
N ASN A 120 -10.89 -1.74 -10.76
CA ASN A 120 -10.57 -0.48 -10.07
C ASN A 120 -11.72 0.04 -9.17
N PHE A 121 -11.51 1.15 -8.45
CA PHE A 121 -12.49 1.75 -7.53
C PHE A 121 -13.87 1.92 -8.16
N TYR A 122 -13.98 2.60 -9.31
CA TYR A 122 -15.26 2.87 -9.95
C TYR A 122 -16.00 1.60 -10.37
N GLN A 123 -15.25 0.59 -10.82
CA GLN A 123 -15.82 -0.71 -11.21
C GLN A 123 -16.22 -1.59 -10.02
N ARG A 124 -15.53 -1.48 -8.87
CA ARG A 124 -15.87 -2.24 -7.65
C ARG A 124 -17.01 -1.60 -6.86
N THR A 125 -17.09 -0.28 -6.84
CA THR A 125 -18.07 0.48 -6.05
C THR A 125 -19.31 0.89 -6.83
N GLU A 126 -19.26 0.84 -8.16
CA GLU A 126 -20.29 1.37 -9.07
C GLU A 126 -20.55 2.88 -8.91
N ILE A 127 -19.70 3.59 -8.15
CA ILE A 127 -19.72 5.04 -8.07
C ILE A 127 -19.28 5.60 -9.42
N PRO A 128 -20.06 6.48 -10.05
CA PRO A 128 -19.70 7.05 -11.34
C PRO A 128 -18.53 8.02 -11.20
N TYR A 129 -17.62 7.98 -12.18
CA TYR A 129 -16.61 9.03 -12.33
C TYR A 129 -17.29 10.39 -12.50
N THR A 130 -16.84 11.37 -11.71
CA THR A 130 -17.26 12.76 -11.86
C THR A 130 -16.18 13.53 -12.63
N ALA A 131 -16.54 14.05 -13.79
CA ALA A 131 -15.65 14.92 -14.54
C ALA A 131 -15.37 16.21 -13.78
N TYR A 132 -14.13 16.66 -13.86
CA TYR A 132 -13.72 17.93 -13.28
C TYR A 132 -14.48 19.11 -13.91
N THR A 133 -15.04 19.97 -13.08
CA THR A 133 -15.39 21.35 -13.44
C THR A 133 -14.83 22.30 -12.39
N PRO A 134 -14.47 23.54 -12.75
CA PRO A 134 -14.01 24.54 -11.78
C PRO A 134 -14.98 24.75 -10.62
N GLU A 135 -16.29 24.62 -10.88
CA GLU A 135 -17.35 24.81 -9.89
C GLU A 135 -17.38 23.68 -8.87
N ILE A 136 -17.42 22.42 -9.32
CA ILE A 136 -17.42 21.24 -8.45
C ILE A 136 -16.14 21.20 -7.61
N PHE A 137 -15.00 21.51 -8.23
CA PHE A 137 -13.73 21.54 -7.53
C PHE A 137 -13.67 22.66 -6.49
N GLN A 138 -14.13 23.87 -6.83
CA GLN A 138 -14.19 24.98 -5.88
C GLN A 138 -15.06 24.61 -4.68
N GLU A 139 -16.23 24.01 -4.91
CA GLU A 139 -17.13 23.57 -3.83
C GLU A 139 -16.46 22.52 -2.93
N PHE A 140 -15.84 21.49 -3.51
CA PHE A 140 -15.10 20.46 -2.77
C PHE A 140 -14.01 21.08 -1.89
N VAL A 141 -13.19 21.97 -2.46
CA VAL A 141 -12.06 22.55 -1.75
C VAL A 141 -12.55 23.52 -0.65
N ASP A 142 -13.64 24.25 -0.88
CA ASP A 142 -14.23 25.15 0.11
C ASP A 142 -14.80 24.39 1.32
N ASP A 143 -15.49 23.27 1.09
CA ASP A 143 -15.96 22.38 2.14
C ASP A 143 -14.78 21.74 2.88
N TYR A 144 -13.82 21.17 2.14
CA TYR A 144 -12.64 20.53 2.70
C TYR A 144 -11.86 21.47 3.63
N ILE A 145 -11.56 22.72 3.22
CA ILE A 145 -10.86 23.69 4.09
C ILE A 145 -11.70 24.05 5.32
N THR A 146 -13.01 24.18 5.16
CA THR A 146 -13.91 24.46 6.28
C THR A 146 -13.86 23.34 7.31
N GLN A 147 -13.91 22.08 6.87
CA GLN A 147 -13.90 20.92 7.74
C GLN A 147 -12.51 20.64 8.33
N LEU A 148 -11.43 20.85 7.57
CA LEU A 148 -10.05 20.83 8.06
C LEU A 148 -9.88 21.80 9.23
N ASN A 149 -10.30 23.06 9.06
CA ASN A 149 -10.21 24.07 10.12
C ASN A 149 -11.05 23.72 11.35
N ARG A 150 -12.28 23.21 11.14
CA ARG A 150 -13.19 22.81 12.23
C ARG A 150 -12.68 21.59 13.01
N SER A 151 -11.96 20.68 12.35
CA SER A 151 -11.43 19.48 12.99
C SER A 151 -10.13 19.72 13.75
N TYR A 152 -9.48 20.89 13.60
CA TYR A 152 -8.18 21.15 14.21
C TYR A 152 -8.18 20.93 15.72
N THR A 153 -7.28 20.05 16.14
CA THR A 153 -6.85 19.87 17.52
C THR A 153 -5.36 19.56 17.53
N PRO A 154 -4.60 19.98 18.55
CA PRO A 154 -3.25 19.49 18.75
C PRO A 154 -3.26 17.96 18.88
N VAL A 155 -2.36 17.28 18.15
CA VAL A 155 -2.16 15.83 18.21
C VAL A 155 -0.74 15.58 18.71
N ASN A 156 -0.60 15.39 20.02
CA ASN A 156 0.71 15.35 20.68
C ASN A 156 1.16 13.94 21.07
N SER A 157 0.27 12.95 20.97
CA SER A 157 0.55 11.56 21.37
C SER A 157 -0.22 10.59 20.50
N ILE A 158 0.32 9.38 20.37
CA ILE A 158 -0.31 8.28 19.63
C ILE A 158 -1.05 7.38 20.62
N ASN A 159 -2.38 7.31 20.51
CA ASN A 159 -3.18 6.29 21.20
C ASN A 159 -3.51 5.17 20.21
N GLN A 160 -2.66 4.14 20.18
CA GLN A 160 -2.76 3.07 19.18
C GLN A 160 -4.06 2.27 19.29
N ASP A 161 -4.55 2.04 20.51
CA ASP A 161 -5.80 1.29 20.74
C ASP A 161 -7.01 2.04 20.20
N LEU A 162 -7.14 3.33 20.54
CA LEU A 162 -8.23 4.16 20.01
C LEU A 162 -8.19 4.23 18.47
N ILE A 163 -6.99 4.40 17.89
CA ILE A 163 -6.80 4.47 16.44
C ILE A 163 -7.22 3.16 15.78
N ARG A 164 -6.80 2.02 16.33
CA ARG A 164 -7.17 0.69 15.86
C ARG A 164 -8.67 0.47 15.94
N GLU A 165 -9.28 0.75 17.09
CA GLU A 165 -10.71 0.55 17.35
C GLU A 165 -11.58 1.38 16.42
N GLU A 166 -11.34 2.69 16.32
CA GLU A 166 -12.09 3.56 15.41
C GLU A 166 -11.89 3.14 13.94
N THR A 167 -10.66 2.83 13.56
CA THR A 167 -10.36 2.42 12.18
C THR A 167 -11.09 1.14 11.81
N VAL A 168 -11.00 0.09 12.63
CA VAL A 168 -11.66 -1.20 12.38
C VAL A 168 -13.18 -1.02 12.37
N ARG A 169 -13.75 -0.32 13.35
CA ARG A 169 -15.18 -0.03 13.44
C ARG A 169 -15.70 0.63 12.16
N ILE A 170 -15.02 1.68 11.69
CA ILE A 170 -15.48 2.43 10.51
C ILE A 170 -15.23 1.63 9.23
N TYR A 171 -14.17 0.82 9.14
CA TYR A 171 -14.00 -0.10 8.02
C TYR A 171 -15.15 -1.11 7.95
N HIS A 172 -15.57 -1.71 9.07
CA HIS A 172 -16.74 -2.59 9.08
C HIS A 172 -18.02 -1.88 8.61
N GLN A 173 -18.18 -0.59 8.91
CA GLN A 173 -19.33 0.20 8.46
C GLN A 173 -19.31 0.51 6.96
N LEU A 174 -18.13 0.68 6.36
CA LEU A 174 -17.99 1.14 4.97
C LEU A 174 -17.69 0.03 3.96
N SER A 175 -17.17 -1.12 4.41
CA SER A 175 -16.62 -2.17 3.54
C SER A 175 -17.53 -2.56 2.39
N ASP A 176 -18.79 -2.90 2.69
CA ASP A 176 -19.75 -3.33 1.68
C ASP A 176 -20.07 -2.20 0.68
N SER A 177 -20.32 -0.99 1.20
CA SER A 177 -20.69 0.17 0.38
C SER A 177 -19.55 0.69 -0.50
N LEU A 178 -18.30 0.42 -0.14
CA LEU A 178 -17.11 0.90 -0.84
C LEU A 178 -16.30 -0.23 -1.46
N GLY A 179 -16.86 -1.44 -1.59
CA GLY A 179 -16.24 -2.53 -2.33
C GLY A 179 -14.82 -2.91 -1.85
N VAL A 180 -14.58 -2.87 -0.54
CA VAL A 180 -13.32 -3.26 0.10
C VAL A 180 -13.57 -4.43 1.07
N ASN A 181 -12.58 -5.32 1.21
CA ASN A 181 -12.69 -6.42 2.16
C ASN A 181 -12.79 -5.91 3.61
N ARG A 182 -13.48 -6.66 4.48
CA ARG A 182 -13.51 -6.35 5.91
C ARG A 182 -12.16 -6.66 6.58
N PRO A 183 -11.80 -5.95 7.67
CA PRO A 183 -10.68 -6.33 8.53
C PRO A 183 -10.70 -7.84 8.85
N PRO A 184 -9.59 -8.56 8.64
CA PRO A 184 -9.56 -10.01 8.88
C PRO A 184 -9.70 -10.35 10.36
N HIS A 185 -9.30 -9.44 11.25
CA HIS A 185 -9.36 -9.60 12.70
C HIS A 185 -9.95 -8.35 13.34
N GLU A 186 -10.62 -8.49 14.48
CA GLU A 186 -11.14 -7.37 15.29
C GLU A 186 -10.03 -6.47 15.83
N HIS A 187 -8.84 -7.05 16.05
CA HIS A 187 -7.69 -6.36 16.63
C HIS A 187 -6.45 -6.58 15.75
N PRO A 188 -6.45 -6.04 14.51
CA PRO A 188 -5.32 -6.20 13.61
C PRO A 188 -4.10 -5.52 14.24
N ARG A 189 -3.02 -6.28 14.38
CA ARG A 189 -1.82 -5.82 15.05
C ARG A 189 -0.90 -5.12 14.06
N VAL A 190 -0.85 -3.80 14.16
CA VAL A 190 0.19 -3.01 13.48
C VAL A 190 1.56 -3.34 14.05
N LYS A 191 2.58 -3.35 13.18
CA LYS A 191 3.96 -3.62 13.57
C LYS A 191 4.86 -2.45 13.17
N THR A 192 5.91 -2.22 13.94
CA THR A 192 6.93 -1.24 13.57
C THR A 192 7.89 -1.86 12.56
N MET A 193 8.26 -1.09 11.54
CA MET A 193 9.27 -1.49 10.57
C MET A 193 10.61 -1.75 11.24
N LEU A 194 11.22 -2.91 10.97
CA LEU A 194 12.49 -3.33 11.60
C LEU A 194 13.65 -2.37 11.31
N PHE A 195 13.67 -1.79 10.11
CA PHE A 195 14.76 -0.94 9.63
C PHE A 195 14.33 0.53 9.50
N THR A 196 13.52 1.00 10.46
CA THR A 196 12.92 2.35 10.48
C THR A 196 13.85 3.47 10.00
N PRO A 197 15.08 3.65 10.52
CA PRO A 197 15.94 4.75 10.08
C PRO A 197 16.30 4.71 8.59
N PHE A 198 16.55 3.52 8.03
CA PHE A 198 16.85 3.37 6.60
C PHE A 198 15.62 3.59 5.74
N ILE A 199 14.45 3.16 6.22
CA ILE A 199 13.18 3.34 5.51
C ILE A 199 12.76 4.81 5.52
N SER A 200 13.01 5.53 6.61
CA SER A 200 12.84 7.00 6.68
C SER A 200 13.69 7.75 5.66
N MET A 201 14.88 7.23 5.31
CA MET A 201 15.73 7.85 4.28
C MET A 201 15.12 7.83 2.87
N VAL A 202 14.14 6.96 2.63
CA VAL A 202 13.42 6.90 1.35
C VAL A 202 12.01 7.47 1.42
N GLY A 203 11.65 8.10 2.55
CA GLY A 203 10.35 8.77 2.72
C GLY A 203 9.15 7.83 2.86
N VAL A 204 9.38 6.54 3.11
CA VAL A 204 8.30 5.56 3.29
C VAL A 204 7.80 5.64 4.73
N THR A 205 6.49 5.85 4.89
CA THR A 205 5.85 6.08 6.20
C THR A 205 5.10 4.86 6.72
N GLY A 206 4.71 3.96 5.83
CA GLY A 206 4.03 2.70 6.09
C GLY A 206 4.29 1.71 4.96
N SER A 207 3.99 0.43 5.18
CA SER A 207 4.05 -0.58 4.13
C SER A 207 3.14 -1.77 4.44
N MET A 208 2.48 -2.29 3.41
CA MET A 208 1.92 -3.62 3.42
C MET A 208 3.03 -4.66 3.14
N GLY A 209 3.26 -5.57 4.09
CA GLY A 209 4.16 -6.71 3.98
C GLY A 209 3.48 -7.94 3.36
N PRO A 210 3.68 -8.22 2.06
CA PRO A 210 2.86 -9.18 1.31
C PRO A 210 3.09 -10.64 1.71
N PHE A 211 4.30 -10.98 2.16
CA PHE A 211 4.72 -12.37 2.38
C PHE A 211 4.06 -13.03 3.59
N PHE A 212 3.56 -12.24 4.55
CA PHE A 212 2.91 -12.70 5.77
C PHE A 212 1.64 -11.89 6.10
N CYS A 213 1.11 -11.15 5.11
CA CYS A 213 -0.03 -10.24 5.26
C CYS A 213 0.09 -9.35 6.51
N GLU A 214 1.20 -8.63 6.60
CA GLU A 214 1.44 -7.64 7.64
C GLU A 214 1.15 -6.25 7.09
N PHE A 215 0.84 -5.31 7.98
CA PHE A 215 1.00 -3.90 7.69
C PHE A 215 1.89 -3.30 8.76
N THR A 216 2.86 -2.52 8.31
CA THR A 216 3.90 -1.95 9.14
C THR A 216 3.85 -0.44 9.06
N LEU A 217 4.18 0.20 10.16
CA LEU A 217 4.33 1.65 10.24
C LEU A 217 5.78 2.00 10.55
N ASN A 218 6.22 3.11 9.97
CA ASN A 218 7.53 3.66 10.26
C ASN A 218 7.57 4.14 11.72
N GLY A 219 8.61 3.74 12.47
CA GLY A 219 8.76 4.12 13.87
C GLY A 219 9.02 5.63 14.09
N ASP A 220 9.37 6.36 13.04
CA ASP A 220 9.57 7.82 13.05
C ASP A 220 8.28 8.62 12.77
N LEU A 221 7.11 7.98 12.63
CA LEU A 221 5.86 8.68 12.37
C LEU A 221 5.56 9.74 13.45
N LEU A 222 5.24 10.96 13.03
CA LEU A 222 4.71 11.97 13.92
C LEU A 222 3.27 11.61 14.34
N PRO A 223 2.81 12.03 15.54
CA PRO A 223 1.47 11.68 16.02
C PRO A 223 0.33 12.06 15.08
N VAL A 224 0.44 13.19 14.36
CA VAL A 224 -0.57 13.63 13.37
C VAL A 224 -0.59 12.77 12.09
N ASN A 225 0.50 12.08 11.77
CA ASN A 225 0.55 11.20 10.60
C ASN A 225 -0.05 9.83 10.91
N TYR A 226 0.12 9.35 12.14
CA TYR A 226 -0.15 7.97 12.52
C TYR A 226 -1.57 7.46 12.18
N PRO A 227 -2.67 8.17 12.51
CA PRO A 227 -4.01 7.63 12.26
C PRO A 227 -4.28 7.40 10.77
N ALA A 228 -3.90 8.35 9.92
CA ALA A 228 -4.09 8.24 8.49
C ALA A 228 -3.21 7.16 7.87
N THR A 229 -1.93 7.07 8.27
CA THR A 229 -1.03 6.01 7.78
C THR A 229 -1.52 4.64 8.23
N TYR A 230 -2.00 4.49 9.47
CA TYR A 230 -2.61 3.24 9.94
C TYR A 230 -3.79 2.81 9.06
N ALA A 231 -4.74 3.72 8.80
CA ALA A 231 -5.90 3.42 7.99
C ALA A 231 -5.54 3.15 6.52
N HIS A 232 -4.54 3.85 5.98
CA HIS A 232 -3.99 3.66 4.64
C HIS A 232 -3.38 2.26 4.47
N GLU A 233 -2.45 1.88 5.35
CA GLU A 233 -1.78 0.58 5.26
C GLU A 233 -2.74 -0.58 5.55
N LEU A 234 -3.75 -0.35 6.40
CA LEU A 234 -4.84 -1.30 6.55
C LEU A 234 -5.60 -1.48 5.22
N ALA A 235 -5.87 -0.41 4.44
CA ALA A 235 -6.49 -0.56 3.12
C ALA A 235 -5.70 -1.51 2.21
N HIS A 236 -4.38 -1.41 2.23
CA HIS A 236 -3.51 -2.33 1.49
C HIS A 236 -3.60 -3.77 2.00
N LEU A 237 -3.66 -3.98 3.32
CA LEU A 237 -3.93 -5.30 3.90
C LEU A 237 -5.33 -5.81 3.51
N LEU A 238 -6.31 -4.94 3.28
CA LEU A 238 -7.64 -5.31 2.77
C LEU A 238 -7.62 -5.63 1.26
N GLY A 239 -6.45 -5.56 0.63
CA GLY A 239 -6.23 -5.94 -0.76
C GLY A 239 -6.27 -4.77 -1.72
N ILE A 240 -6.42 -3.52 -1.27
CA ILE A 240 -6.37 -2.35 -2.16
C ILE A 240 -4.94 -2.12 -2.61
N THR A 241 -4.69 -2.04 -3.92
CA THR A 241 -3.32 -1.88 -4.44
C THR A 241 -3.01 -0.46 -4.94
N SER A 242 -4.03 0.39 -5.09
CA SER A 242 -3.86 1.77 -5.53
C SER A 242 -3.57 2.68 -4.35
N GLU A 243 -2.46 3.42 -4.41
CA GLU A 243 -2.10 4.47 -3.45
C GLU A 243 -3.18 5.57 -3.34
N ALA A 244 -3.76 5.96 -4.48
CA ALA A 244 -4.83 6.97 -4.53
C ALA A 244 -6.03 6.50 -3.72
N GLU A 245 -6.33 5.21 -3.85
CA GLU A 245 -7.48 4.60 -3.23
C GLU A 245 -7.25 4.29 -1.75
N ALA A 246 -6.04 3.83 -1.37
CA ALA A 246 -5.66 3.69 0.02
C ALA A 246 -5.73 5.03 0.75
N ASN A 247 -5.29 6.13 0.11
CA ASN A 247 -5.49 7.49 0.63
C ASN A 247 -6.98 7.90 0.71
N PHE A 248 -7.80 7.51 -0.28
CA PHE A 248 -9.24 7.73 -0.23
C PHE A 248 -9.85 7.02 0.98
N TYR A 249 -9.59 5.72 1.19
CA TYR A 249 -10.09 5.01 2.37
C TYR A 249 -9.58 5.63 3.65
N ALA A 250 -8.29 5.93 3.77
CA ALA A 250 -7.72 6.58 4.95
C ALA A 250 -8.45 7.88 5.29
N TYR A 251 -8.74 8.71 4.29
CA TYR A 251 -9.55 9.92 4.46
C TYR A 251 -10.97 9.57 4.92
N GLN A 252 -11.67 8.66 4.24
CA GLN A 252 -13.06 8.31 4.60
C GLN A 252 -13.18 7.75 6.02
N ILE A 253 -12.24 6.89 6.41
CA ILE A 253 -12.16 6.31 7.75
C ILE A 253 -11.90 7.39 8.79
N CYS A 254 -10.80 8.13 8.64
CA CYS A 254 -10.37 9.08 9.65
C CYS A 254 -11.38 10.22 9.82
N THR A 255 -11.91 10.78 8.73
CA THR A 255 -12.84 11.93 8.79
C THR A 255 -14.20 11.60 9.41
N ARG A 256 -14.57 10.32 9.50
CA ARG A 256 -15.79 9.83 10.20
C ARG A 256 -15.56 9.49 11.68
N SER A 257 -14.31 9.47 12.13
CA SER A 257 -14.00 9.23 13.53
C SER A 257 -14.61 10.31 14.43
N GLU A 258 -15.13 9.89 15.58
CA GLU A 258 -15.60 10.81 16.62
C GLU A 258 -14.44 11.43 17.38
N ALA A 259 -13.31 10.69 17.49
CA ALA A 259 -12.08 11.22 18.04
C ALA A 259 -11.50 12.32 17.13
N MET A 260 -11.50 13.55 17.62
CA MET A 260 -11.11 14.75 16.87
C MET A 260 -9.66 14.67 16.33
N GLY A 261 -8.73 14.07 17.08
CA GLY A 261 -7.35 13.89 16.64
C GLY A 261 -7.20 12.97 15.43
N ILE A 262 -7.99 11.88 15.37
CA ILE A 262 -8.04 10.98 14.21
C ILE A 262 -8.67 11.71 13.03
N ARG A 263 -9.78 12.42 13.26
CA ARG A 263 -10.48 13.22 12.23
C ARG A 263 -9.55 14.25 11.59
N PHE A 264 -8.87 15.03 12.41
CA PHE A 264 -7.90 16.02 11.95
C PHE A 264 -6.77 15.38 11.16
N SER A 265 -6.21 14.26 11.63
CA SER A 265 -5.15 13.52 10.94
C SER A 265 -5.59 13.05 9.55
N GLY A 266 -6.86 12.65 9.40
CA GLY A 266 -7.47 12.31 8.11
C GLY A 266 -7.56 13.47 7.13
N TYR A 267 -7.96 14.65 7.60
CA TYR A 267 -7.92 15.85 6.77
C TYR A 267 -6.49 16.24 6.43
N PHE A 268 -5.60 16.26 7.42
CA PHE A 268 -4.21 16.69 7.28
C PHE A 268 -3.41 15.84 6.29
N SER A 269 -3.62 14.51 6.26
CA SER A 269 -2.87 13.59 5.41
C SER A 269 -2.99 13.89 3.91
N ILE A 270 -4.14 14.42 3.47
CA ILE A 270 -4.38 14.75 2.05
C ILE A 270 -4.21 16.24 1.75
N LEU A 271 -3.84 17.07 2.72
CA LEU A 271 -3.74 18.53 2.55
C LEU A 271 -2.80 18.91 1.39
N GLY A 272 -1.67 18.23 1.27
CA GLY A 272 -0.73 18.45 0.16
C GLY A 272 -1.36 18.16 -1.21
N HIS A 273 -2.17 17.10 -1.33
CA HIS A 273 -2.87 16.77 -2.58
C HIS A 273 -3.94 17.79 -2.94
N VAL A 274 -4.70 18.27 -1.94
CA VAL A 274 -5.72 19.30 -2.15
C VAL A 274 -5.07 20.62 -2.58
N LEU A 275 -4.03 21.06 -1.86
CA LEU A 275 -3.33 22.31 -2.19
C LEU A 275 -2.60 22.24 -3.53
N GLY A 276 -1.94 21.12 -3.84
CA GLY A 276 -1.26 20.92 -5.13
C GLY A 276 -2.24 20.95 -6.31
N ASN A 277 -3.40 20.30 -6.18
CA ASN A 277 -4.45 20.40 -7.19
C ASN A 277 -5.04 21.81 -7.27
N ALA A 278 -5.28 22.47 -6.13
CA ALA A 278 -5.82 23.82 -6.10
C ALA A 278 -4.88 24.84 -6.76
N GLN A 279 -3.58 24.74 -6.52
CA GLN A 279 -2.57 25.60 -7.14
C GLN A 279 -2.52 25.40 -8.66
N ARG A 280 -2.69 24.17 -9.14
CA ARG A 280 -2.66 23.84 -10.56
C ARG A 280 -3.93 24.25 -11.30
N LEU A 281 -5.08 24.17 -10.63
CA LEU A 281 -6.39 24.21 -11.28
C LEU A 281 -7.17 25.51 -11.04
N LEU A 282 -6.86 26.26 -9.98
CA LEU A 282 -7.50 27.53 -9.69
C LEU A 282 -6.66 28.71 -10.19
N PRO A 283 -7.31 29.83 -10.59
CA PRO A 283 -6.62 31.11 -10.75
C PRO A 283 -5.85 31.50 -9.49
N GLU A 284 -4.67 32.12 -9.65
CA GLU A 284 -3.76 32.50 -8.57
C GLU A 284 -4.45 33.29 -7.44
N GLU A 285 -5.34 34.21 -7.80
CA GLU A 285 -6.10 35.02 -6.85
C GLU A 285 -7.05 34.16 -5.99
N LYS A 286 -7.73 33.18 -6.59
CA LYS A 286 -8.61 32.24 -5.87
C LYS A 286 -7.79 31.32 -4.97
N TYR A 287 -6.67 30.78 -5.46
CA TYR A 287 -5.76 29.97 -4.65
C TYR A 287 -5.22 30.75 -3.45
N THR A 288 -4.79 32.00 -3.66
CA THR A 288 -4.27 32.86 -2.58
C THR A 288 -5.33 33.11 -1.50
N ARG A 289 -6.58 33.39 -1.90
CA ARG A 289 -7.71 33.53 -0.96
C ARG A 289 -7.97 32.25 -0.19
N LEU A 290 -7.96 31.10 -0.87
CA LEU A 290 -8.17 29.81 -0.26
C LEU A 290 -7.08 29.49 0.76
N PHE A 291 -5.80 29.65 0.39
CA PHE A 291 -4.67 29.37 1.27
C PHE A 291 -4.73 30.21 2.55
N LYS A 292 -5.13 31.48 2.44
CA LYS A 292 -5.33 32.39 3.60
C LYS A 292 -6.47 31.97 4.54
N ARG A 293 -7.40 31.12 4.10
CA ARG A 293 -8.48 30.59 4.97
C ARG A 293 -8.00 29.46 5.87
N ILE A 294 -6.86 28.83 5.59
CA ILE A 294 -6.34 27.74 6.42
C ILE A 294 -5.84 28.33 7.73
N ARG A 295 -6.18 27.69 8.84
CA ARG A 295 -5.67 28.06 10.16
C ARG A 295 -4.13 28.14 10.17
N PRO A 296 -3.53 29.21 10.71
CA PRO A 296 -2.08 29.38 10.72
C PRO A 296 -1.36 28.22 11.43
N GLU A 297 -1.97 27.64 12.46
CA GLU A 297 -1.42 26.51 13.20
C GLU A 297 -1.32 25.24 12.33
N ILE A 298 -2.25 25.05 11.38
CA ILE A 298 -2.21 23.93 10.43
C ILE A 298 -1.07 24.15 9.41
N ILE A 299 -0.89 25.38 8.96
CA ILE A 299 0.20 25.74 8.05
C ILE A 299 1.56 25.56 8.72
N GLU A 300 1.68 25.98 9.98
CA GLU A 300 2.90 25.76 10.77
C GLU A 300 3.17 24.27 10.97
N LEU A 301 2.14 23.48 11.32
CA LEU A 301 2.26 22.03 11.44
C LEU A 301 2.70 21.39 10.12
N ALA A 302 2.14 21.80 8.99
CA ALA A 302 2.51 21.29 7.67
C ALA A 302 3.99 21.58 7.34
N LYS A 303 4.47 22.79 7.64
CA LYS A 303 5.88 23.18 7.46
C LYS A 303 6.80 22.36 8.37
N ASN A 304 6.45 22.20 9.63
CA ASN A 304 7.23 21.42 10.59
C ASN A 304 7.29 19.93 10.20
N ASN A 305 6.15 19.37 9.77
CA ASN A 305 6.07 18.01 9.24
C ASN A 305 6.97 17.84 8.00
N GLN A 306 6.90 18.76 7.04
CA GLN A 306 7.75 18.72 5.85
C GLN A 306 9.24 18.79 6.20
N ALA A 307 9.62 19.72 7.09
CA ALA A 307 11.01 19.87 7.54
C ALA A 307 11.51 18.62 8.26
N TYR A 308 10.68 18.01 9.12
CA TYR A 308 10.98 16.77 9.84
C TYR A 308 11.32 15.61 8.89
N TRP A 309 10.46 15.36 7.89
CA TRP A 309 10.68 14.29 6.92
C TRP A 309 11.83 14.60 5.95
N ALA A 310 11.99 15.86 5.53
CA ALA A 310 13.09 16.29 4.68
C ALA A 310 14.46 16.10 5.36
N ALA A 311 14.55 16.30 6.68
CA ALA A 311 15.78 16.08 7.44
C ALA A 311 16.21 14.60 7.51
N LYS A 312 15.27 13.67 7.31
CA LYS A 312 15.54 12.23 7.30
C LYS A 312 15.81 11.69 5.89
N TYR A 313 15.22 12.31 4.87
CA TYR A 313 15.30 11.86 3.49
C TYR A 313 16.73 11.95 2.92
N SER A 314 17.15 10.90 2.24
CA SER A 314 18.40 10.84 1.49
C SER A 314 18.11 10.83 -0.01
N PRO A 315 18.43 11.90 -0.76
CA PRO A 315 18.19 11.96 -2.20
C PRO A 315 18.82 10.81 -2.99
N VAL A 316 19.99 10.34 -2.56
CA VAL A 316 20.72 9.24 -3.24
C VAL A 316 19.98 7.92 -3.05
N VAL A 317 19.59 7.60 -1.81
CA VAL A 317 18.87 6.34 -1.52
C VAL A 317 17.46 6.39 -2.10
N GLY A 318 16.79 7.54 -2.02
CA GLY A 318 15.47 7.77 -2.61
C GLY A 318 15.45 7.58 -4.13
N ALA A 319 16.47 8.06 -4.85
CA ALA A 319 16.56 7.84 -6.30
C ALA A 319 16.69 6.35 -6.69
N VAL A 320 17.40 5.56 -5.89
CA VAL A 320 17.50 4.10 -6.08
C VAL A 320 16.15 3.43 -5.81
N GLN A 321 15.46 3.83 -4.74
CA GLN A 321 14.13 3.32 -4.41
C GLN A 321 13.11 3.64 -5.51
N ASP A 322 13.07 4.88 -5.99
CA ASP A 322 12.19 5.32 -7.07
C ASP A 322 12.38 4.46 -8.33
N TRP A 323 13.62 4.16 -8.69
CA TRP A 323 13.93 3.31 -9.84
C TRP A 323 13.43 1.87 -9.67
N ILE A 324 13.63 1.26 -8.49
CA ILE A 324 13.14 -0.09 -8.17
C ILE A 324 11.60 -0.10 -8.19
N TYR A 325 10.98 0.93 -7.60
CA TYR A 325 9.54 1.04 -7.50
C TYR A 325 8.88 1.23 -8.87
N ASP A 326 9.45 2.08 -9.73
CA ASP A 326 8.99 2.26 -11.10
C ASP A 326 9.05 0.98 -11.92
N LEU A 327 10.11 0.18 -11.78
CA LEU A 327 10.21 -1.14 -12.43
C LEU A 327 9.12 -2.09 -11.94
N TYR A 328 8.88 -2.12 -10.64
CA TYR A 328 7.87 -2.94 -10.01
C TYR A 328 6.45 -2.57 -10.45
N LEU A 329 6.10 -1.27 -10.47
CA LEU A 329 4.79 -0.79 -10.91
C LEU A 329 4.53 -1.10 -12.40
N LYS A 330 5.53 -0.86 -13.26
CA LYS A 330 5.44 -1.20 -14.69
C LYS A 330 5.23 -2.71 -14.90
N GLY A 331 5.91 -3.54 -14.12
CA GLY A 331 5.74 -5.00 -14.14
C GLY A 331 4.31 -5.45 -13.76
N ASN A 332 3.61 -4.66 -12.94
CA ASN A 332 2.24 -4.92 -12.50
C ASN A 332 1.17 -4.14 -13.29
N LYS A 333 1.52 -3.59 -14.47
CA LYS A 333 0.60 -2.83 -15.34
C LYS A 333 -0.04 -1.60 -14.67
N ILE A 334 0.63 -1.00 -13.69
CA ILE A 334 0.23 0.29 -13.11
C ILE A 334 0.91 1.40 -13.93
N GLU A 335 0.13 2.26 -14.57
CA GLU A 335 0.64 3.49 -15.18
C GLU A 335 1.22 4.40 -14.08
N SER A 336 2.40 4.98 -14.34
CA SER A 336 3.34 5.56 -13.36
C SER A 336 2.70 6.20 -12.11
N GLY A 337 3.09 5.74 -10.92
CA GLY A 337 2.55 6.12 -9.61
C GLY A 337 2.63 7.61 -9.23
N ARG A 338 3.32 8.45 -10.02
CA ARG A 338 3.31 9.92 -9.85
C ARG A 338 1.99 10.57 -10.30
N GLN A 339 1.14 9.88 -11.07
CA GLN A 339 -0.22 10.38 -11.38
C GLN A 339 -1.25 10.03 -10.29
N ASN A 340 -1.13 8.86 -9.66
CA ASN A 340 -2.07 8.34 -8.65
C ASN A 340 -2.31 9.27 -7.45
N TYR A 341 -1.30 9.96 -6.95
CA TYR A 341 -1.47 10.86 -5.80
C TYR A 341 -2.38 12.07 -6.08
N SER A 342 -2.52 12.49 -7.34
CA SER A 342 -3.49 13.51 -7.72
C SER A 342 -4.92 12.96 -7.88
N GLU A 343 -5.06 11.64 -8.04
CA GLU A 343 -6.34 10.97 -8.26
C GLU A 343 -7.18 10.86 -6.99
N VAL A 344 -6.58 10.87 -5.79
CA VAL A 344 -7.35 10.81 -4.54
C VAL A 344 -8.39 11.93 -4.46
N VAL A 345 -8.04 13.14 -4.90
CA VAL A 345 -8.96 14.27 -4.97
C VAL A 345 -10.12 13.97 -5.92
N GLY A 346 -9.86 13.36 -7.07
CA GLY A 346 -10.89 12.92 -8.02
C GLY A 346 -11.82 11.84 -7.47
N LEU A 347 -11.29 10.88 -6.71
CA LEU A 347 -12.07 9.86 -6.00
C LEU A 347 -12.98 10.50 -4.94
N LEU A 348 -12.44 11.46 -4.17
CA LEU A 348 -13.19 12.19 -3.14
C LEU A 348 -14.32 13.03 -3.73
N ILE A 349 -14.05 13.76 -4.81
CA ILE A 349 -15.08 14.52 -5.55
C ILE A 349 -16.15 13.58 -6.08
N SER A 350 -15.76 12.49 -6.73
CA SER A 350 -16.72 11.52 -7.29
C SER A 350 -17.62 10.93 -6.20
N TYR A 351 -17.06 10.62 -5.03
CA TYR A 351 -17.82 10.13 -3.89
C TYR A 351 -18.76 11.19 -3.31
N GLN A 352 -18.31 12.43 -3.18
CA GLN A 352 -19.13 13.53 -2.67
C GLN A 352 -20.31 13.84 -3.59
N GLU A 353 -20.10 13.89 -4.91
CA GLU A 353 -21.17 14.11 -5.88
C GLU A 353 -22.17 12.95 -5.93
N TRP A 354 -21.69 11.71 -5.79
CA TRP A 354 -22.57 10.55 -5.68
C TRP A 354 -23.45 10.62 -4.42
N LYS A 355 -22.91 11.06 -3.29
CA LYS A 355 -23.64 11.20 -2.02
C LYS A 355 -24.71 12.30 -1.99
N LYS A 356 -24.64 13.27 -2.89
CA LYS A 356 -25.64 14.35 -3.01
C LYS A 356 -26.91 13.89 -3.74
N LYS A 357 -26.83 12.79 -4.50
CA LYS A 357 -27.94 12.18 -5.20
C LYS A 357 -28.66 11.20 -4.29
#